data_AF-A0A7W1XRL4-F1
#
_entry.id   AF-A0A7W1XRL4-F1
#
_cell.length_a   1.000
_cell.length_b   1.000
_cell.length_c   1.000
_cell.angle_alpha   90.00
_cell.angle_beta   90.00
_cell.angle_gamma   90.00
#
_symmetry.space_group_name_H-M   'P 1'
#
loop_
_entity.id
_entity.type
_entity.pdbx_description
1 polymer ?
#
loop_
_entity_poly.entity_id
_entity_poly.type
_entity_poly.pdbx_seq_one_letter_code
_entity_poly.pdbx_strand_id
1 'polypeptide(L)' 'MEKGETWYGRNGTPYEGVKATIDRITARKVSISYDRIVHVDGSLVCGQTMYRGEFQRMFDPVQQLELDL' A
#
# COMPACT_ATOMS: atom_id res chain seq x y z
N MET A 1 8.80 -6.48 6.32
CA MET A 1 8.84 -5.17 5.65
C MET A 1 10.25 -4.94 5.15
N GLU A 2 10.43 -5.31 3.90
CA GLU A 2 11.69 -5.29 3.17
C GLU A 2 11.46 -4.74 1.76
N LYS A 3 12.53 -4.25 1.12
CA LYS A 3 12.46 -3.80 -0.27
C LYS A 3 12.06 -4.98 -1.16
N GLY A 4 11.13 -4.76 -2.08
CA GLY A 4 10.61 -5.77 -3.00
C GLY A 4 9.42 -6.57 -2.46
N GLU A 5 9.10 -6.47 -1.16
CA GLU A 5 7.87 -7.06 -0.65
C GLU A 5 6.64 -6.39 -1.29
N THR A 6 5.62 -7.20 -1.56
CA THR A 6 4.30 -6.73 -2.00
C THR A 6 3.32 -6.79 -0.83
N TRP A 7 2.59 -5.71 -0.64
CA TRP A 7 1.57 -5.54 0.37
C TRP A 7 0.26 -5.17 -0.31
N TYR A 8 -0.85 -5.45 0.36
CA TYR A 8 -2.20 -5.29 -0.16
C TYR A 8 -2.93 -4.25 0.66
N GLY A 9 -3.60 -3.30 0.00
CA GLY A 9 -4.37 -2.29 0.72
C GLY A 9 -5.53 -2.94 1.46
N ARG A 10 -5.72 -2.55 2.71
CA ARG A 10 -6.73 -3.10 3.61
C ARG A 10 -8.13 -2.65 3.19
N ASN A 11 -9.11 -3.49 3.48
CA ASN A 11 -10.52 -3.14 3.31
C ASN A 11 -10.90 -1.94 4.19
N GLY A 12 -11.74 -1.05 3.66
CA GLY A 12 -12.15 0.21 4.27
C GLY A 12 -11.12 1.34 4.16
N THR A 13 -10.00 1.13 3.47
CA THR A 13 -8.99 2.17 3.23
C THR A 13 -9.07 2.71 1.79
N PRO A 14 -8.53 3.90 1.51
CA PRO A 14 -8.43 4.41 0.13
C PRO A 14 -7.63 3.51 -0.83
N TYR A 15 -6.92 2.50 -0.29
CA TYR A 15 -6.09 1.59 -1.05
C TYR A 15 -6.70 0.19 -1.17
N GLU A 16 -7.96 -0.02 -0.76
CA GLU A 16 -8.63 -1.32 -0.90
C GLU A 16 -8.51 -1.87 -2.33
N GLY A 17 -8.10 -3.15 -2.44
CA GLY A 17 -7.86 -3.82 -3.73
C GLY A 17 -6.60 -3.38 -4.49
N VAL A 18 -5.80 -2.46 -3.95
CA VAL A 18 -4.53 -1.99 -4.53
C VAL A 18 -3.37 -2.86 -4.04
N LYS A 19 -2.43 -3.18 -4.94
CA LYS A 19 -1.16 -3.82 -4.56
C LYS A 19 -0.06 -2.76 -4.52
N ALA A 20 0.71 -2.76 -3.45
CA ALA A 20 1.85 -1.87 -3.27
C ALA A 20 3.15 -2.67 -3.16
N THR A 21 4.16 -2.31 -3.95
CA THR A 21 5.51 -2.89 -3.87
C THR A 21 6.45 -1.90 -3.19
N ILE A 22 7.26 -2.38 -2.25
CA ILE A 22 8.19 -1.52 -1.50
C ILE A 22 9.45 -1.26 -2.33
N ASP A 23 9.64 -0.02 -2.78
CA ASP A 23 10.80 0.40 -3.57
C ASP A 23 11.99 0.78 -2.69
N ARG A 24 11.72 1.45 -1.56
CA ARG A 24 12.75 1.94 -0.64
C ARG A 24 12.23 2.03 0.80
N ILE A 25 13.09 1.70 1.75
CA ILE A 25 12.81 1.85 3.19
C ILE A 25 13.85 2.78 3.80
N THR A 26 13.39 3.65 4.70
CA THR A 26 14.23 4.45 5.59
C THR A 26 13.82 4.18 7.04
N ALA A 27 14.51 4.82 7.99
CA ALA A 27 14.17 4.72 9.40
C ALA A 27 12.71 5.13 9.69
N ARG A 28 12.15 6.10 8.95
CA ARG A 28 10.82 6.68 9.24
C ARG A 28 9.77 6.49 8.15
N LYS A 29 10.20 6.35 6.90
CA LYS A 29 9.32 6.34 5.72
C LYS A 29 9.55 5.13 4.84
N VAL A 30 8.52 4.75 4.11
CA VAL A 30 8.54 3.76 3.04
C VAL A 30 8.10 4.42 1.74
N SER A 31 8.80 4.12 0.66
CA SER A 31 8.41 4.49 -0.70
C SER A 31 7.88 3.25 -1.40
N ILE A 32 6.73 3.38 -2.03
CA ILE A 32 6.01 2.29 -2.68
C ILE A 32 5.57 2.68 -4.08
N SER A 33 5.44 1.68 -4.94
CA SER A 33 4.82 1.74 -6.25
C SER A 33 3.53 0.92 -6.23
N TYR A 34 2.51 1.38 -6.95
CA TYR A 34 1.22 0.69 -7.05
C TYR A 34 1.14 -0.14 -8.34
N ASP A 35 0.33 -1.20 -8.33
CA ASP A 35 0.01 -1.99 -9.53
C ASP A 35 -0.82 -1.21 -10.57
N ARG A 36 -1.41 -0.09 -10.15
CA ARG A 36 -2.28 0.77 -10.97
C ARG A 36 -2.16 2.23 -10.52
N ILE A 37 -2.69 3.14 -11.33
CA ILE A 37 -2.91 4.52 -10.87
C ILE A 37 -4.12 4.54 -9.94
N VAL A 38 -3.96 5.11 -8.75
CA VAL A 38 -5.00 5.20 -7.73
C VAL A 38 -5.39 6.66 -7.48
N HIS A 39 -6.64 6.87 -7.06
CA HIS A 39 -7.11 8.17 -6.61
C HIS A 39 -7.01 8.25 -5.08
N VAL A 40 -6.17 9.15 -4.57
CA VAL A 40 -6.03 9.41 -3.13
C VAL A 40 -6.26 10.90 -2.91
N ASP A 41 -7.23 11.26 -2.08
CA ASP A 41 -7.59 12.65 -1.77
C ASP A 41 -7.76 13.54 -3.02
N GLY A 42 -8.38 12.99 -4.07
CA GLY A 42 -8.60 13.68 -5.35
C GLY A 42 -7.39 13.75 -6.28
N SER A 43 -6.25 13.18 -5.89
CA SER A 43 -5.02 13.11 -6.70
C SER A 43 -4.81 11.73 -7.31
N LEU A 44 -4.41 11.69 -8.58
CA LEU A 44 -3.98 10.47 -9.26
C LEU A 44 -2.51 10.18 -8.97
N VAL A 45 -2.22 9.00 -8.40
CA VAL A 45 -0.85 8.61 -8.02
C VAL A 45 -0.54 7.18 -8.46
N CYS A 46 0.69 6.94 -8.92
CA CYS A 46 1.21 5.60 -9.27
C CYS A 46 2.15 5.01 -8.20
N GLY A 47 2.36 5.76 -7.12
CA GLY A 47 3.21 5.42 -6.00
C GLY A 47 3.23 6.56 -4.99
N GLN A 48 3.80 6.31 -3.82
CA GLN A 48 3.84 7.29 -2.73
C GLN A 48 5.01 7.02 -1.80
N THR A 49 5.48 8.08 -1.13
CA THR A 49 6.28 7.95 0.09
C THR A 49 5.44 8.34 1.31
N MET A 50 5.33 7.44 2.28
CA MET A 50 4.53 7.64 3.49
C MET A 50 5.28 7.18 4.75
N TYR A 51 4.77 7.54 5.92
CA TYR A 51 5.37 7.07 7.18
C TYR A 51 5.12 5.58 7.38
N ARG A 52 6.07 4.88 8.01
CA ARG A 52 5.98 3.41 8.21
C ARG A 52 4.70 3.00 8.95
N GLY A 53 4.35 3.72 10.02
CA GLY A 53 3.14 3.42 10.79
C GLY A 53 1.84 3.79 10.09
N GLU A 54 1.89 4.67 9.08
CA GLU A 54 0.74 4.96 8.21
C GLU A 54 0.58 3.84 7.18
N PHE A 55 1.68 3.43 6.54
CA PHE A 55 1.70 2.30 5.62
C PHE A 55 1.15 1.02 6.24
N GLN A 56 1.59 0.66 7.45
CA GLN A 56 1.10 -0.54 8.15
C GLN A 56 -0.39 -0.46 8.54
N ARG A 57 -0.95 0.74 8.68
CA ARG A 57 -2.38 0.96 8.92
C ARG A 57 -3.21 0.86 7.65
N MET A 58 -2.63 1.18 6.50
CA MET A 58 -3.31 1.18 5.21
C MET A 58 -3.14 -0.13 4.44
N PHE A 59 -2.04 -0.85 4.66
CA PHE A 59 -1.68 -2.06 3.94
C PHE A 59 -1.42 -3.23 4.89
N ASP A 60 -1.61 -4.44 4.39
CA ASP A 60 -1.31 -5.72 5.05
C ASP A 60 -0.36 -6.55 4.17
N PRO A 61 0.67 -7.21 4.73
CA PRO A 61 1.51 -8.12 3.97
C PRO A 61 0.75 -9.37 3.48
N VAL A 62 -0.39 -9.71 4.10
CA VAL A 62 -1.22 -10.83 3.69
C VAL A 62 -2.32 -10.33 2.77
N GLN A 63 -2.49 -11.00 1.63
CA GLN A 63 -3.65 -10.76 0.78
C GLN A 63 -4.90 -11.16 1.56
N GLN A 64 -5.77 -10.19 1.88
CA GLN A 64 -7.09 -10.50 2.40
C GLN A 64 -7.87 -11.18 1.28
N LEU A 65 -8.08 -12.49 1.41
CA LEU A 65 -9.03 -13.22 0.58
C LEU A 65 -10.43 -12.76 1.00
N GLU A 66 -11.13 -12.06 0.11
CA GLU A 66 -12.58 -11.95 0.23
C GLU A 66 -13.14 -13.35 0.00
N LEU A 67 -13.52 -14.00 1.09
CA LEU A 67 -14.43 -15.14 1.03
C LEU A 67 -15.80 -14.55 0.75
N ASP A 68 -16.14 -14.40 -0.53
CA ASP A 68 -17.52 -14.19 -0.96
C ASP A 68 -18.35 -15.40 -0.47
N LEU A 69 -19.17 -15.17 0.56
CA LEU A 69 -20.19 -16.09 1.07
C LEU A 69 -21.58 -15.60 0.66
#